data_AF-A0A434GCC6-F1
#
_entry.id   AF-A0A434GCC6-F1
#
_cell.length_a   1.000
_cell.length_b   1.000
_cell.length_c   1.000
_cell.angle_alpha   90.00
_cell.angle_beta   90.00
_cell.angle_gamma   90.00
#
_symmetry.space_group_name_H-M   'P 1'
#
loop_
_entity.id
_entity.type
_entity.pdbx_description
1 polymer ?
#
loop_
_entity_poly.entity_id
_entity_poly.type
_entity_poly.pdbx_seq_one_letter_code
_entity_poly.pdbx_strand_id
1 'polypeptide(L)'
;MSEPFDPIISSSKYLAVARERHRAGTIRLREELAWMLDDEAYDCGLNREHVYVLTNPLNWSAAVRNANRKARVFLDARINQRGNAEIGWTRGDHEILYDEDFLAGYAEAAQRHDAVPWRSLGELMWWKGYEMMASHAILRQSPSATALLYAHAARLNDLATYLARHVTLVGAVTINFTYDEGHLSSVDFVPTIPPERMQEITRERRRRTGERMREAVERLVPKENDPE
;
A
#
# COMPACT_ATOMS: atom_id res chain seq x y z
N MET A 1 8.37 -27.57 -10.37
CA MET A 1 8.93 -26.54 -9.47
C MET A 1 8.51 -25.19 -9.99
N SER A 2 8.06 -24.28 -9.14
CA SER A 2 7.77 -22.89 -9.52
C SER A 2 9.05 -22.07 -9.47
N GLU A 3 9.35 -21.33 -10.53
CA GLU A 3 10.49 -20.41 -10.54
C GLU A 3 10.31 -19.33 -9.45
N PRO A 4 11.37 -18.98 -8.70
CA PRO A 4 11.30 -17.90 -7.71
C PRO A 4 10.89 -16.57 -8.33
N PHE A 5 10.34 -15.69 -7.49
CA PHE A 5 10.03 -14.31 -7.88
C PHE A 5 11.28 -13.57 -8.38
N ASP A 6 11.17 -12.96 -9.56
CA ASP A 6 12.17 -12.08 -10.16
C ASP A 6 11.57 -10.66 -10.24
N PRO A 7 12.11 -9.70 -9.46
CA PRO A 7 11.57 -8.34 -9.43
C PRO A 7 11.78 -7.56 -10.74
N ILE A 8 12.59 -8.07 -11.68
CA ILE A 8 12.83 -7.43 -12.99
C ILE A 8 11.68 -7.76 -13.96
N ILE A 9 10.95 -8.86 -13.73
CA ILE A 9 9.81 -9.23 -14.57
C ILE A 9 8.63 -8.31 -14.24
N SER A 10 8.16 -7.59 -15.26
CA SER A 10 7.01 -6.70 -15.14
C SER A 10 5.74 -7.43 -14.73
N SER A 11 4.88 -6.77 -13.95
CA SER A 11 3.58 -7.29 -13.52
C SER A 11 2.71 -7.83 -14.66
N SER A 12 2.69 -7.18 -15.83
CA SER A 12 1.93 -7.64 -17.01
C SER A 12 2.42 -8.98 -17.56
N LYS A 13 3.73 -9.24 -17.51
CA LYS A 13 4.30 -10.55 -17.90
C LYS A 13 3.89 -11.63 -16.92
N TYR A 14 3.92 -11.35 -15.62
CA TYR A 14 3.41 -12.29 -14.62
C TYR A 14 1.91 -12.55 -14.74
N LEU A 15 1.10 -11.53 -15.06
CA LEU A 15 -0.33 -11.72 -15.37
C LEU A 15 -0.54 -12.61 -16.59
N ALA A 16 0.25 -12.43 -17.66
CA ALA A 16 0.17 -13.28 -18.84
C ALA A 16 0.49 -14.75 -18.50
N VAL A 17 1.53 -14.99 -17.70
CA VAL A 17 1.87 -16.33 -17.19
C VAL A 17 0.75 -16.90 -16.32
N ALA A 18 0.11 -16.08 -15.46
CA ALA A 18 -1.02 -16.51 -14.64
C ALA A 18 -2.22 -16.93 -15.50
N ARG A 19 -2.55 -16.14 -16.54
CA ARG A 19 -3.62 -16.42 -17.51
C ARG A 19 -3.35 -17.71 -18.29
N GLU A 20 -2.13 -17.89 -18.79
CA GLU A 20 -1.72 -19.11 -19.52
C GLU A 20 -1.90 -20.35 -18.64
N ARG A 21 -1.36 -20.32 -17.42
CA ARG A 21 -1.45 -21.43 -16.46
C ARG A 21 -2.90 -21.73 -16.06
N HIS A 22 -3.73 -20.71 -15.93
CA HIS A 22 -5.16 -20.87 -15.63
C HIS A 22 -5.90 -21.58 -16.77
N ARG A 23 -5.65 -21.16 -18.02
CA ARG A 23 -6.25 -21.77 -19.22
C ARG A 23 -5.82 -23.23 -19.40
N ALA A 24 -4.56 -23.56 -19.08
CA ALA A 24 -4.04 -24.93 -19.14
C ALA A 24 -4.72 -25.90 -18.16
N GLY A 25 -5.38 -25.40 -17.11
CA GLY A 25 -6.34 -26.16 -16.31
C GLY A 25 -5.76 -27.17 -15.31
N THR A 26 -4.45 -27.19 -15.07
CA THR A 26 -3.81 -28.16 -14.15
C THR A 26 -4.21 -27.93 -12.68
N ILE A 27 -4.30 -26.69 -12.22
CA ILE A 27 -4.91 -26.29 -10.93
C ILE A 27 -5.58 -24.93 -11.12
N ARG A 28 -6.90 -24.91 -11.36
CA ARG A 28 -7.63 -23.66 -11.57
C ARG A 28 -7.80 -22.86 -10.27
N LEU A 29 -7.78 -21.53 -10.42
CA LEU A 29 -8.21 -20.63 -9.36
C LEU A 29 -9.71 -20.82 -9.10
N ARG A 30 -10.15 -20.55 -7.87
CA ARG A 30 -11.58 -20.41 -7.57
C ARG A 30 -12.16 -19.26 -8.39
N GLU A 31 -13.45 -19.35 -8.72
CA GLU A 31 -14.18 -18.32 -9.49
C GLU A 31 -14.02 -16.91 -8.88
N GLU A 32 -13.96 -16.84 -7.54
CA GLU A 32 -13.76 -15.62 -6.75
C GLU A 32 -12.44 -14.88 -7.06
N LEU A 33 -11.45 -15.59 -7.62
CA LEU A 33 -10.16 -15.05 -8.04
C LEU A 33 -9.98 -15.08 -9.57
N ALA A 34 -10.69 -15.97 -10.28
CA ALA A 34 -10.57 -16.16 -11.72
C ALA A 34 -10.92 -14.88 -12.51
N TRP A 35 -11.86 -14.07 -12.01
CA TRP A 35 -12.22 -12.80 -12.65
C TRP A 35 -11.03 -11.86 -12.90
N MET A 36 -9.99 -11.91 -12.04
CA MET A 36 -8.77 -11.10 -12.21
C MET A 36 -7.97 -11.51 -13.45
N LEU A 37 -8.10 -12.78 -13.86
CA LEU A 37 -7.45 -13.32 -15.04
C LEU A 37 -8.31 -13.14 -16.29
N ASP A 38 -9.64 -13.15 -16.13
CA ASP A 38 -10.60 -12.96 -17.21
C ASP A 38 -10.74 -11.49 -17.65
N ASP A 39 -10.52 -10.55 -16.73
CA ASP A 39 -10.46 -9.12 -17.04
C ASP A 39 -9.08 -8.74 -17.61
N GLU A 40 -9.04 -8.48 -18.92
CA GLU A 40 -7.82 -8.04 -19.61
C GLU A 40 -7.35 -6.65 -19.14
N ALA A 41 -8.25 -5.82 -18.60
CA ALA A 41 -7.93 -4.49 -18.06
C ALA A 41 -7.44 -4.55 -16.60
N TYR A 42 -7.46 -5.72 -15.95
CA TYR A 42 -7.01 -5.87 -14.58
C TYR A 42 -5.54 -5.47 -14.42
N ASP A 43 -5.30 -4.45 -13.59
CA ASP A 43 -3.97 -3.86 -13.36
C ASP A 43 -3.49 -4.11 -11.92
N CYS A 44 -3.61 -5.35 -11.44
CA CYS A 44 -3.24 -5.76 -10.08
C CYS A 44 -3.84 -4.83 -8.99
N GLY A 45 -5.09 -4.41 -9.20
CA GLY A 45 -5.83 -3.58 -8.25
C GLY A 45 -5.37 -2.12 -8.14
N LEU A 46 -4.47 -1.63 -9.01
CA LEU A 46 -3.96 -0.25 -8.99
C LEU A 46 -5.08 0.76 -9.27
N ASN A 47 -5.23 1.75 -8.39
CA ASN A 47 -6.08 2.91 -8.62
C ASN A 47 -5.25 4.11 -9.10
N ARG A 48 -5.22 4.31 -10.42
CA ARG A 48 -4.43 5.37 -11.06
C ARG A 48 -4.88 6.78 -10.68
N GLU A 49 -6.17 6.97 -10.44
CA GLU A 49 -6.72 8.26 -10.02
C GLU A 49 -6.21 8.63 -8.63
N HIS A 50 -6.27 7.70 -7.68
CA HIS A 50 -5.77 7.95 -6.32
C HIS A 50 -4.25 8.22 -6.32
N VAL A 51 -3.49 7.51 -7.15
CA VAL A 51 -2.05 7.79 -7.35
C VAL A 51 -1.83 9.19 -7.91
N TYR A 52 -2.61 9.59 -8.91
CA TYR A 52 -2.53 10.94 -9.48
C TYR A 52 -2.87 12.03 -8.45
N VAL A 53 -3.92 11.83 -7.66
CA VAL A 53 -4.33 12.77 -6.61
C VAL A 53 -3.24 12.90 -5.55
N LEU A 54 -2.61 11.79 -5.13
CA LEU A 54 -1.50 11.79 -4.16
C LEU A 54 -0.27 12.56 -4.65
N THR A 55 0.09 12.38 -5.92
CA THR A 55 1.29 13.00 -6.51
C THR A 55 1.06 14.42 -7.02
N ASN A 56 -0.19 14.90 -7.07
CA ASN A 56 -0.52 16.25 -7.48
C ASN A 56 -0.13 17.28 -6.39
N PRO A 57 0.81 18.21 -6.67
CA PRO A 57 1.24 19.20 -5.70
C PRO A 57 0.11 20.12 -5.19
N LEU A 58 -0.97 20.29 -5.96
CA LEU A 58 -2.13 21.09 -5.53
C LEU A 58 -2.82 20.52 -4.28
N ASN A 59 -2.65 19.22 -4.01
CA ASN A 59 -3.19 18.56 -2.82
C ASN A 59 -2.21 18.59 -1.63
N TRP A 60 -1.03 19.18 -1.79
CA TRP A 60 -0.05 19.33 -0.72
C TRP A 60 -0.28 20.61 0.09
N SER A 61 0.14 20.59 1.35
CA SER A 61 -0.02 21.77 2.22
C SER A 61 0.77 22.97 1.69
N ALA A 62 0.31 24.18 2.03
CA ALA A 62 1.03 25.40 1.63
C ALA A 62 2.47 25.41 2.16
N ALA A 63 2.70 24.87 3.37
CA ALA A 63 4.04 24.75 3.94
C ALA A 63 4.98 23.88 3.08
N VAL A 64 4.49 22.75 2.54
CA VAL A 64 5.25 21.88 1.63
C VAL A 64 5.57 22.61 0.33
N ARG A 65 4.55 23.21 -0.30
CA ARG A 65 4.68 23.90 -1.59
C ARG A 65 5.62 25.09 -1.49
N ASN A 66 5.46 25.93 -0.47
CA ASN A 66 6.27 27.13 -0.25
C ASN A 66 7.73 26.78 0.08
N ALA A 67 7.97 25.63 0.73
CA ALA A 67 9.31 25.12 0.99
C ALA A 67 9.94 24.40 -0.23
N ASN A 68 9.25 24.36 -1.38
CA ASN A 68 9.67 23.66 -2.59
C ASN A 68 10.14 22.21 -2.34
N ARG A 69 9.48 21.51 -1.42
CA ARG A 69 9.74 20.11 -1.10
C ARG A 69 8.58 19.22 -1.57
N LYS A 70 8.83 17.91 -1.65
CA LYS A 70 7.79 16.92 -1.92
C LYS A 70 7.12 16.47 -0.62
N ALA A 71 5.82 16.16 -0.68
CA ALA A 71 5.09 15.57 0.44
C ALA A 71 5.71 14.22 0.82
N ARG A 72 5.75 13.91 2.12
CA ARG A 72 6.27 12.65 2.63
C ARG A 72 5.18 11.59 2.62
N VAL A 73 5.55 10.40 2.19
CA VAL A 73 4.65 9.24 2.09
C VAL A 73 5.38 8.01 2.60
N PHE A 74 4.70 7.24 3.44
CA PHE A 74 5.05 5.85 3.69
C PHE A 74 4.01 5.00 2.96
N LEU A 75 4.46 4.10 2.07
CA LEU A 75 3.56 3.18 1.37
C LEU A 75 3.37 1.93 2.24
N ASP A 76 2.19 1.77 2.81
CA ASP A 76 1.88 0.72 3.76
C ASP A 76 0.93 -0.33 3.15
N ALA A 77 0.79 -1.45 3.84
CA ALA A 77 -0.22 -2.45 3.54
C ALA A 77 -0.89 -2.95 4.81
N ARG A 78 -2.09 -3.50 4.64
CA ARG A 78 -2.76 -4.32 5.65
C ARG A 78 -3.65 -5.36 4.97
N ILE A 79 -3.92 -6.44 5.68
CA ILE A 79 -4.96 -7.40 5.30
C ILE A 79 -6.19 -7.14 6.16
N ASN A 80 -7.32 -6.85 5.52
CA ASN A 80 -8.56 -6.61 6.26
C ASN A 80 -9.23 -7.91 6.71
N GLN A 81 -10.24 -7.81 7.56
CA GLN A 81 -10.97 -8.96 8.14
C GLN A 81 -11.63 -9.89 7.10
N ARG A 82 -11.74 -9.45 5.83
CA ARG A 82 -12.26 -10.25 4.72
C ARG A 82 -11.15 -10.89 3.88
N GLY A 83 -9.90 -10.82 4.34
CA GLY A 83 -8.73 -11.39 3.65
C GLY A 83 -8.32 -10.64 2.38
N ASN A 84 -8.70 -9.36 2.24
CA ASN A 84 -8.24 -8.52 1.12
C ASN A 84 -7.04 -7.70 1.54
N ALA A 85 -6.08 -7.52 0.64
CA ALA A 85 -4.97 -6.61 0.88
C ALA A 85 -5.34 -5.19 0.44
N GLU A 86 -5.07 -4.22 1.31
CA GLU A 86 -5.21 -2.79 1.06
C GLU A 86 -3.82 -2.17 1.11
N ILE A 87 -3.37 -1.56 0.01
CA ILE A 87 -2.08 -0.88 -0.09
C ILE A 87 -2.39 0.61 -0.14
N GLY A 88 -1.81 1.41 0.74
CA GLY A 88 -2.17 2.83 0.85
C GLY A 88 -1.12 3.69 1.53
N TRP A 89 -1.40 4.99 1.64
CA TRP A 89 -0.51 5.97 2.26
C TRP A 89 -1.04 6.58 3.56
N THR A 90 -2.31 6.32 3.89
CA THR A 90 -2.97 6.81 5.12
C THR A 90 -3.29 5.71 6.11
N ARG A 91 -3.17 4.45 5.69
CA ARG A 91 -3.60 3.26 6.42
C ARG A 91 -2.68 2.11 6.12
N GLY A 92 -2.53 1.26 7.11
CA GLY A 92 -1.75 0.03 7.05
C GLY A 92 -1.32 -0.34 8.46
N ASP A 93 -0.59 -1.44 8.56
CA ASP A 93 -0.25 -2.04 9.86
C ASP A 93 0.78 -1.20 10.64
N HIS A 94 1.50 -0.28 9.99
CA HIS A 94 2.49 0.58 10.62
C HIS A 94 1.91 1.93 11.09
N GLU A 95 0.71 2.30 10.61
CA GLU A 95 0.02 3.56 10.93
C GLU A 95 0.87 4.84 10.71
N ILE A 96 1.79 4.82 9.75
CA ILE A 96 2.65 5.98 9.46
C ILE A 96 1.90 6.94 8.53
N LEU A 97 1.67 8.16 9.02
CA LEU A 97 0.96 9.21 8.28
C LEU A 97 1.63 10.58 8.52
N TYR A 98 1.88 11.30 7.44
CA TYR A 98 2.34 12.70 7.41
C TYR A 98 1.22 13.61 6.90
N ASP A 99 0.09 13.63 7.59
CA ASP A 99 -1.10 14.40 7.22
C ASP A 99 -0.80 15.90 7.09
N GLU A 100 0.17 16.44 7.84
CA GLU A 100 0.61 17.83 7.72
C GLU A 100 1.22 18.21 6.37
N ASP A 101 1.65 17.23 5.58
CA ASP A 101 2.20 17.44 4.25
C ASP A 101 1.09 17.62 3.19
N PHE A 102 -0.16 17.43 3.57
CA PHE A 102 -1.32 17.46 2.68
C PHE A 102 -2.33 18.54 3.08
N LEU A 103 -3.21 18.91 2.16
CA LEU A 103 -4.38 19.72 2.51
C LEU A 103 -5.25 18.94 3.50
N ALA A 104 -5.71 19.61 4.56
CA ALA A 104 -6.47 18.97 5.64
C ALA A 104 -7.69 18.20 5.13
N GLY A 105 -8.49 18.80 4.23
CA GLY A 105 -9.66 18.12 3.64
C GLY A 105 -9.29 16.90 2.78
N TYR A 106 -8.15 16.94 2.09
CA TYR A 106 -7.66 15.78 1.35
C TYR A 106 -7.19 14.67 2.29
N ALA A 107 -6.39 15.00 3.31
CA ALA A 107 -5.94 14.04 4.31
C ALA A 107 -7.11 13.40 5.08
N GLU A 108 -8.16 14.16 5.41
CA GLU A 108 -9.38 13.65 6.04
C GLU A 108 -10.12 12.70 5.11
N ALA A 109 -10.35 13.09 3.86
CA ALA A 109 -11.02 12.24 2.87
C ALA A 109 -10.23 10.95 2.60
N ALA A 110 -8.90 11.03 2.51
CA ALA A 110 -8.03 9.86 2.37
C ALA A 110 -8.00 8.95 3.61
N GLN A 111 -8.48 9.39 4.76
CA GLN A 111 -8.64 8.55 5.94
C GLN A 111 -10.06 7.96 6.08
N ARG A 112 -11.04 8.44 5.33
CA ARG A 112 -12.43 7.95 5.40
C ARG A 112 -12.64 6.70 4.54
N HIS A 113 -13.44 5.76 5.05
CA HIS A 113 -13.76 4.49 4.38
C HIS A 113 -14.74 4.63 3.20
N ASP A 114 -15.36 5.80 3.07
CA ASP A 114 -16.51 6.09 2.21
C ASP A 114 -16.33 7.40 1.40
N ALA A 115 -15.10 7.95 1.35
CA ALA A 115 -14.83 9.15 0.56
C ALA A 115 -15.07 8.96 -0.94
N VAL A 116 -14.99 7.70 -1.42
CA VAL A 116 -15.46 7.21 -2.72
C VAL A 116 -16.31 5.97 -2.43
N PRO A 117 -17.34 5.61 -3.24
CA PRO A 117 -18.14 4.43 -2.99
C PRO A 117 -17.27 3.21 -2.67
N TRP A 118 -17.34 2.78 -1.40
CA TRP A 118 -16.71 1.60 -0.83
C TRP A 118 -15.18 1.64 -0.67
N ARG A 119 -14.51 2.79 -0.87
CA ARG A 119 -13.04 2.91 -0.76
C ARG A 119 -12.56 4.26 -0.23
N SER A 120 -11.35 4.24 0.30
CA SER A 120 -10.62 5.43 0.76
C SER A 120 -9.78 6.02 -0.39
N LEU A 121 -9.69 7.35 -0.50
CA LEU A 121 -8.73 8.04 -1.40
C LEU A 121 -7.26 7.74 -1.03
N GLY A 122 -7.04 7.23 0.18
CA GLY A 122 -5.75 6.79 0.69
C GLY A 122 -5.28 5.43 0.17
N GLU A 123 -6.21 4.63 -0.36
CA GLU A 123 -5.93 3.31 -0.92
C GLU A 123 -5.45 3.43 -2.37
N LEU A 124 -4.24 2.97 -2.64
CA LEU A 124 -3.60 3.03 -3.96
C LEU A 124 -3.71 1.71 -4.72
N MET A 125 -3.78 0.59 -4.01
CA MET A 125 -4.06 -0.72 -4.60
C MET A 125 -4.97 -1.55 -3.69
N TRP A 126 -5.81 -2.37 -4.30
CA TRP A 126 -6.71 -3.29 -3.59
C TRP A 126 -6.74 -4.67 -4.21
N TRP A 127 -6.42 -5.69 -3.42
CA TRP A 127 -6.34 -7.08 -3.87
C TRP A 127 -7.40 -7.91 -3.19
N LYS A 128 -8.50 -8.13 -3.91
CA LYS A 128 -9.62 -8.93 -3.42
C LYS A 128 -9.20 -10.39 -3.19
N GLY A 129 -9.50 -10.95 -2.02
CA GLY A 129 -9.20 -12.36 -1.72
C GLY A 129 -7.71 -12.69 -1.68
N TYR A 130 -6.87 -11.73 -1.31
CA TYR A 130 -5.42 -11.93 -1.17
C TYR A 130 -5.05 -13.15 -0.31
N GLU A 131 -5.67 -13.33 0.86
CA GLU A 131 -5.38 -14.49 1.73
C GLU A 131 -5.71 -15.82 1.05
N MET A 132 -6.82 -15.87 0.32
CA MET A 132 -7.20 -17.06 -0.45
C MET A 132 -6.19 -17.34 -1.56
N MET A 133 -5.71 -16.30 -2.23
CA MET A 133 -4.68 -16.39 -3.26
C MET A 133 -3.35 -16.90 -2.69
N ALA A 134 -2.90 -16.33 -1.57
CA ALA A 134 -1.72 -16.76 -0.82
C ALA A 134 -1.85 -18.22 -0.36
N SER A 135 -2.99 -18.59 0.21
CA SER A 135 -3.29 -19.96 0.62
C SER A 135 -3.26 -20.94 -0.56
N HIS A 136 -3.80 -20.56 -1.72
CA HIS A 136 -3.72 -21.39 -2.93
C HIS A 136 -2.29 -21.55 -3.45
N ALA A 137 -1.47 -20.50 -3.37
CA ALA A 137 -0.07 -20.56 -3.77
C ALA A 137 0.76 -21.42 -2.81
N ILE A 138 0.55 -21.29 -1.49
CA ILE A 138 1.33 -21.99 -0.46
C ILE A 138 0.84 -23.43 -0.25
N LEU A 139 -0.45 -23.64 0.02
CA LEU A 139 -0.96 -24.97 0.42
C LEU A 139 -1.21 -25.88 -0.78
N ARG A 140 -1.64 -25.31 -1.91
CA ARG A 140 -1.97 -26.07 -3.13
C ARG A 140 -0.90 -26.00 -4.20
N GLN A 141 0.16 -25.21 -3.97
CA GLN A 141 1.25 -24.99 -4.92
C GLN A 141 0.71 -24.59 -6.31
N SER A 142 -0.38 -23.79 -6.33
CA SER A 142 -1.09 -23.44 -7.57
C SER A 142 -0.23 -22.52 -8.44
N PRO A 143 0.19 -22.95 -9.65
CA PRO A 143 1.08 -22.15 -10.49
C PRO A 143 0.47 -20.83 -10.96
N SER A 144 -0.85 -20.78 -11.15
CA SER A 144 -1.58 -19.55 -11.49
C SER A 144 -1.70 -18.61 -10.30
N ALA A 145 -1.92 -19.13 -9.08
CA ALA A 145 -1.97 -18.30 -7.88
C ALA A 145 -0.60 -17.68 -7.58
N THR A 146 0.46 -18.48 -7.68
CA THR A 146 1.85 -18.00 -7.52
C THR A 146 2.20 -16.92 -8.54
N ALA A 147 1.91 -17.13 -9.82
CA ALA A 147 2.16 -16.12 -10.85
C ALA A 147 1.34 -14.84 -10.63
N LEU A 148 0.09 -14.98 -10.17
CA LEU A 148 -0.75 -13.83 -9.85
C LEU A 148 -0.21 -13.05 -8.64
N LEU A 149 0.31 -13.71 -7.60
CA LEU A 149 0.99 -13.03 -6.49
C LEU A 149 2.26 -12.31 -6.94
N TYR A 150 3.05 -12.91 -7.84
CA TYR A 150 4.22 -12.25 -8.44
C TYR A 150 3.81 -11.01 -9.25
N ALA A 151 2.69 -11.06 -9.96
CA ALA A 151 2.16 -9.89 -10.65
C ALA A 151 1.80 -8.75 -9.68
N HIS A 152 1.19 -9.07 -8.54
CA HIS A 152 0.89 -8.10 -7.49
C HIS A 152 2.17 -7.51 -6.87
N ALA A 153 3.15 -8.36 -6.54
CA ALA A 153 4.45 -7.93 -6.00
C ALA A 153 5.20 -7.00 -6.97
N ALA A 154 5.31 -7.38 -8.24
CA ALA A 154 5.93 -6.56 -9.27
C ALA A 154 5.21 -5.21 -9.42
N ARG A 155 3.87 -5.20 -9.41
CA ARG A 155 3.10 -3.95 -9.51
C ARG A 155 3.28 -3.06 -8.28
N LEU A 156 3.38 -3.63 -7.08
CA LEU A 156 3.67 -2.89 -5.86
C LEU A 156 5.06 -2.24 -5.92
N ASN A 157 6.07 -2.95 -6.43
CA ASN A 157 7.41 -2.41 -6.65
C ASN A 157 7.42 -1.29 -7.71
N ASP A 158 6.65 -1.44 -8.79
CA ASP A 158 6.46 -0.41 -9.81
C ASP A 158 5.82 0.85 -9.21
N LEU A 159 4.77 0.68 -8.38
CA LEU A 159 4.11 1.78 -7.67
C LEU A 159 5.09 2.50 -6.73
N ALA A 160 5.82 1.77 -5.90
CA ALA A 160 6.82 2.36 -5.00
C ALA A 160 7.89 3.14 -5.79
N THR A 161 8.38 2.59 -6.89
CA THR A 161 9.34 3.25 -7.78
C THR A 161 8.77 4.53 -8.39
N TYR A 162 7.51 4.49 -8.84
CA TYR A 162 6.81 5.66 -9.36
C TYR A 162 6.64 6.74 -8.28
N LEU A 163 6.19 6.37 -7.07
CA LEU A 163 6.01 7.29 -5.96
C LEU A 163 7.33 7.93 -5.55
N ALA A 164 8.43 7.18 -5.46
CA ALA A 164 9.75 7.73 -5.12
C ALA A 164 10.22 8.86 -6.07
N ARG A 165 9.71 8.90 -7.32
CA ARG A 165 9.99 9.98 -8.27
C ARG A 165 9.13 11.22 -8.04
N HIS A 166 7.95 11.09 -7.42
CA HIS A 166 6.94 12.16 -7.36
C HIS A 166 6.70 12.70 -5.94
N VAL A 167 6.92 11.87 -4.91
CA VAL A 167 6.81 12.21 -3.49
C VAL A 167 8.12 11.87 -2.77
N THR A 168 8.28 12.34 -1.53
CA THR A 168 9.35 11.86 -0.65
C THR A 168 8.91 10.54 -0.04
N LEU A 169 9.22 9.43 -0.70
CA LEU A 169 8.90 8.09 -0.20
C LEU A 169 9.87 7.75 0.96
N VAL A 170 9.39 7.84 2.20
CA VAL A 170 10.22 7.61 3.41
C VAL A 170 10.43 6.13 3.71
N GLY A 171 9.59 5.28 3.11
CA GLY A 171 9.60 3.84 3.22
C GLY A 171 8.41 3.26 2.46
N ALA A 172 8.48 1.98 2.14
CA ALA A 172 7.41 1.23 1.52
C ALA A 172 7.35 -0.17 2.12
N VAL A 173 6.26 -0.87 1.85
CA VAL A 173 6.18 -2.33 2.00
C VAL A 173 6.35 -3.00 0.63
N THR A 174 6.90 -4.21 0.65
CA THR A 174 6.95 -5.12 -0.50
C THR A 174 6.43 -6.50 -0.06
N ILE A 175 6.28 -7.42 -1.01
CA ILE A 175 5.95 -8.81 -0.71
C ILE A 175 7.24 -9.63 -0.67
N ASN A 176 7.50 -10.27 0.46
CA ASN A 176 8.55 -11.26 0.60
C ASN A 176 7.98 -12.66 0.35
N PHE A 177 8.69 -13.45 -0.46
CA PHE A 177 8.35 -14.84 -0.76
C PHE A 177 9.40 -15.75 -0.13
N THR A 178 8.99 -16.58 0.83
CA THR A 178 9.88 -17.58 1.45
C THR A 178 9.68 -18.92 0.77
N TYR A 179 10.78 -19.62 0.51
CA TYR A 179 10.77 -20.94 -0.11
C TYR A 179 11.41 -21.96 0.82
N ASP A 180 10.77 -23.11 0.95
CA ASP A 180 11.29 -24.28 1.66
C ASP A 180 11.35 -25.46 0.69
N GLU A 181 12.50 -26.12 0.59
CA GLU A 181 12.75 -27.21 -0.37
C GLU A 181 12.32 -26.89 -1.83
N GLY A 182 12.40 -25.62 -2.23
CA GLY A 182 11.98 -25.16 -3.57
C GLY A 182 10.47 -24.94 -3.74
N HIS A 183 9.70 -25.05 -2.67
CA HIS A 183 8.27 -24.77 -2.60
C HIS A 183 7.99 -23.46 -1.88
N LEU A 184 7.02 -22.69 -2.37
CA LEU A 184 6.61 -21.45 -1.70
C LEU A 184 5.95 -21.79 -0.35
N SER A 185 6.50 -21.27 0.75
CA SER A 185 6.07 -21.58 2.12
C SER A 185 5.43 -20.38 2.84
N SER A 186 5.84 -19.14 2.55
CA SER A 186 5.21 -17.92 3.08
C SER A 186 5.20 -16.77 2.08
N VAL A 187 4.24 -15.85 2.26
CA VAL A 187 4.06 -14.65 1.45
C VAL A 187 3.66 -13.50 2.37
N ASP A 188 4.63 -12.66 2.72
CA ASP A 188 4.50 -11.69 3.82
C ASP A 188 4.72 -10.26 3.32
N PHE A 189 3.94 -9.30 3.84
CA PHE A 189 4.27 -7.88 3.65
C PHE A 189 5.43 -7.52 4.57
N VAL A 190 6.51 -6.99 3.99
CA VAL A 190 7.69 -6.56 4.76
C VAL A 190 8.06 -5.13 4.40
N PRO A 191 8.48 -4.30 5.38
CA PRO A 191 9.05 -3.00 5.08
C PRO A 191 10.33 -3.11 4.25
N THR A 192 10.50 -2.20 3.29
CA THR A 192 11.73 -2.05 2.50
C THR A 192 12.82 -1.31 3.26
N ILE A 193 12.53 -0.80 4.45
CA ILE A 193 13.46 -0.06 5.30
C ILE A 193 13.88 -0.91 6.51
N PRO A 194 15.11 -0.72 7.04
CA PRO A 194 15.56 -1.46 8.22
C PRO A 194 14.67 -1.21 9.45
N PRO A 195 14.57 -2.18 10.39
CA PRO A 195 13.77 -2.04 11.61
C PRO A 195 14.14 -0.80 12.44
N GLU A 196 15.43 -0.44 12.50
CA GLU A 196 15.92 0.73 13.22
C GLU A 196 15.31 2.01 12.64
N ARG A 197 15.27 2.09 11.31
CA ARG A 197 14.67 3.22 10.59
C ARG A 197 13.15 3.26 10.79
N MET A 198 12.49 2.12 10.82
CA MET A 198 11.07 2.01 11.13
C MET A 198 10.75 2.56 12.54
N GLN A 199 11.58 2.22 13.52
CA GLN A 199 11.44 2.71 14.90
C GLN A 199 11.69 4.22 15.00
N GLU A 200 12.64 4.77 14.25
CA GLU A 200 12.85 6.21 14.16
C GLU A 200 11.62 6.94 13.62
N ILE A 201 11.08 6.49 12.49
CA ILE A 201 9.88 7.08 11.88
C ILE A 201 8.69 7.03 12.84
N THR A 202 8.49 5.89 13.51
CA THR A 202 7.42 5.71 14.48
C THR A 202 7.58 6.65 15.68
N ARG A 203 8.81 6.82 16.19
CA ARG A 203 9.11 7.75 17.29
C ARG A 203 8.89 9.20 16.87
N GLU A 204 9.33 9.58 15.67
CA GLU A 204 9.11 10.90 15.10
C GLU A 204 7.62 11.22 14.99
N ARG A 205 6.80 10.29 14.47
CA ARG A 205 5.34 10.40 14.41
C ARG A 205 4.76 10.69 15.80
N ARG A 206 5.07 9.84 16.79
CA ARG A 206 4.54 9.97 18.16
C ARG A 206 4.88 11.32 18.78
N ARG A 207 6.11 11.79 18.60
CA ARG A 207 6.55 13.11 19.08
C ARG A 207 5.72 14.24 18.44
N ARG A 208 5.58 14.22 17.11
CA ARG A 208 4.82 15.23 16.36
C ARG A 208 3.33 15.25 16.75
N THR A 209 2.70 14.08 16.91
CA THR A 209 1.32 13.98 17.39
C THR A 209 1.17 14.59 18.77
N GLY A 210 2.11 14.32 19.69
CA GLY A 210 2.13 14.91 21.02
C GLY A 210 2.26 16.43 21.02
N GLU A 211 3.15 16.97 20.19
CA GLU A 211 3.31 18.43 20.01
C GLU A 211 2.04 19.09 19.48
N ARG A 212 1.41 18.50 18.46
CA ARG A 212 0.14 18.99 17.92
C ARG A 212 -1.00 18.97 18.94
N MET A 213 -1.11 17.89 19.72
CA MET A 213 -2.10 17.81 20.79
C MET A 213 -1.86 18.88 21.86
N ARG A 214 -0.60 19.11 22.24
CA ARG A 214 -0.23 20.16 23.19
C ARG A 214 -0.59 21.56 22.68
N GLU A 215 -0.23 21.88 21.44
CA GLU A 215 -0.58 23.17 20.83
C GLU A 215 -2.10 23.37 20.73
N ALA A 216 -2.84 22.31 20.39
CA ALA A 216 -4.30 22.36 20.34
C ALA A 216 -4.91 22.62 21.72
N VAL A 217 -4.40 21.97 22.76
CA VAL A 217 -4.80 22.22 24.16
C VAL A 217 -4.47 23.64 24.57
N GLU A 218 -3.25 24.14 24.30
CA GLU A 218 -2.83 25.51 24.64
C GLU A 218 -3.70 26.59 23.95
N ARG A 219 -4.26 26.30 22.77
CA ARG A 219 -5.22 27.20 22.09
C ARG A 219 -6.63 27.16 22.68
N LEU A 220 -7.00 26.07 23.33
CA LEU A 220 -8.33 25.86 23.94
C LEU A 220 -8.37 26.30 25.41
N VAL A 221 -7.22 26.33 26.10
CA VAL A 221 -7.13 26.87 27.46
C VAL A 221 -7.31 28.39 27.39
N PRO A 222 -8.31 28.97 28.08
CA PRO A 222 -8.46 30.42 28.17
C PRO A 222 -7.17 31.00 28.78
N LYS A 223 -6.60 32.03 28.17
CA LYS A 223 -5.61 32.85 28.87
C LYS A 223 -6.37 33.50 30.02
N GLU A 224 -6.15 33.05 31.25
CA GLU A 224 -6.66 33.76 32.43
C GLU A 224 -6.22 35.22 32.30
N ASN A 225 -7.20 36.12 32.31
CA ASN A 225 -6.98 37.56 32.27
C ASN A 225 -6.01 37.92 33.40
N ASP A 226 -4.91 38.58 33.08
CA ASP A 226 -4.12 39.31 34.06
C ASP A 226 -5.06 40.31 34.77
N PRO A 227 -5.22 40.23 36.11
CA PRO A 227 -5.94 41.27 36.83
C PRO A 227 -5.06 42.52 36.91
N GLU A 228 -5.58 43.64 36.40
CA GLU A 228 -5.10 45.01 36.67
C GLU A 228 -5.12 45.35 38.16
#